data_AF-A0A377YSL7-F1
#
_entry.id   AF-A0A377YSL7-F1
#
_cell.length_a   1.000
_cell.length_b   1.000
_cell.length_c   1.000
_cell.angle_alpha   90.00
_cell.angle_beta   90.00
_cell.angle_gamma   90.00
#
_symmetry.space_group_name_H-M   'P 1'
#
loop_
_entity.id
_entity.type
_entity.pdbx_description
1 polymer ?
#
loop_
_entity_poly.entity_id
_entity_poly.type
_entity_poly.pdbx_seq_one_letter_code
_entity_poly.pdbx_strand_id
1 'polypeptide(L)'
;MTVEYTVIEKVPSAEAFCHLRVAAGMSPRPLEGARAGLPHSCYGVHILWQETPIAMGRIVGDGAINFDIVDVAVDSGSPGKRPWPAGDGEAGRLAGR
;
A
#
# COMPACT_ATOMS: atom_id res chain seq x y z
N MET A 1 26.55 9.17 7.26
CA MET A 1 25.25 9.10 7.95
C MET A 1 24.48 7.97 7.32
N THR A 2 24.24 6.90 8.05
CA THR A 2 23.45 5.75 7.57
C THR A 2 22.01 6.19 7.41
N VAL A 3 21.45 5.92 6.25
CA VAL A 3 20.08 6.24 5.90
C VAL A 3 19.21 5.13 6.46
N GLU A 4 18.42 5.41 7.49
CA GLU A 4 17.61 4.40 8.14
C GLU A 4 16.24 4.26 7.49
N TYR A 5 15.89 3.02 7.20
CA TYR A 5 14.53 2.62 6.87
C TYR A 5 13.89 2.02 8.10
N THR A 6 12.66 2.43 8.38
CA THR A 6 11.89 1.89 9.51
C THR A 6 10.67 1.16 8.98
N VAL A 7 10.47 -0.08 9.43
CA VAL A 7 9.27 -0.86 9.12
C VAL A 7 8.25 -0.61 10.22
N ILE A 8 7.03 -0.25 9.82
CA ILE A 8 5.90 -0.05 10.72
C ILE A 8 4.82 -1.08 10.38
N GLU A 9 4.54 -2.00 11.31
CA GLU A 9 3.54 -3.08 11.18
C GLU A 9 2.10 -2.57 11.38
N LYS A 10 1.76 -1.51 10.65
CA LYS A 10 0.41 -0.95 10.57
C LYS A 10 0.16 -0.44 9.16
N VAL A 11 -1.10 -0.36 8.75
CA VAL A 11 -1.48 0.43 7.58
C VAL A 11 -1.04 1.89 7.77
N PRO A 12 -0.63 2.60 6.70
CA PRO A 12 -0.35 4.03 6.79
C PRO A 12 -1.64 4.82 7.05
N SER A 13 -1.53 6.12 7.33
CA SER A 13 -2.71 6.99 7.37
C SER A 13 -3.44 6.99 6.01
N ALA A 14 -4.71 7.37 6.00
CA ALA A 14 -5.49 7.42 4.76
C ALA A 14 -4.89 8.40 3.73
N GLU A 15 -4.34 9.51 4.21
CA GLU A 15 -3.66 10.51 3.39
C GLU A 15 -2.37 9.95 2.78
N ALA A 16 -1.53 9.29 3.59
CA ALA A 16 -0.31 8.65 3.12
C ALA A 16 -0.59 7.49 2.16
N PHE A 17 -1.65 6.70 2.42
CA PHE A 17 -2.13 5.67 1.51
C PHE A 17 -2.49 6.25 0.14
N CYS A 18 -3.36 7.27 0.10
CA CYS A 18 -3.78 7.90 -1.15
C CYS A 18 -2.59 8.51 -1.90
N HIS A 19 -1.67 9.15 -1.18
CA HIS A 19 -0.44 9.71 -1.75
C HIS A 19 0.44 8.62 -2.37
N LEU A 20 0.75 7.56 -1.61
CA LEU A 20 1.62 6.46 -2.06
C LEU A 20 1.09 5.76 -3.30
N ARG A 21 -0.23 5.61 -3.43
CA ARG A 21 -0.84 5.05 -4.65
C ARG A 21 -0.48 5.88 -5.88
N VAL A 22 -0.67 7.20 -5.79
CA VAL A 22 -0.39 8.10 -6.92
C VAL A 22 1.12 8.14 -7.20
N ALA A 23 1.94 8.24 -6.16
CA ALA A 23 3.41 8.25 -6.27
C ALA A 23 3.98 6.95 -6.87
N ALA A 24 3.28 5.83 -6.68
CA ALA A 24 3.60 4.53 -7.29
C ALA A 24 2.94 4.30 -8.66
N GLY A 25 2.24 5.29 -9.24
CA GLY A 25 1.57 5.18 -10.53
C GLY A 25 0.28 4.32 -10.54
N MET A 26 -0.28 4.02 -9.37
CA MET A 26 -1.53 3.30 -9.24
C MET A 26 -2.74 4.23 -9.36
N SER A 27 -3.90 3.68 -9.73
CA SER A 27 -5.15 4.46 -9.76
C SER A 27 -5.47 5.07 -8.38
N PRO A 28 -5.86 6.35 -8.32
CA PRO A 28 -6.18 7.02 -7.06
C PRO A 28 -7.40 6.39 -6.38
N ARG A 29 -7.51 6.58 -5.07
CA ARG A 29 -8.68 6.18 -4.27
C ARG A 29 -9.24 7.40 -3.54
N PRO A 30 -10.58 7.53 -3.41
CA PRO A 30 -11.18 8.56 -2.59
C PRO A 30 -10.71 8.46 -1.15
N LEU A 31 -10.37 9.59 -0.53
CA LEU A 31 -9.87 9.64 0.85
C LEU A 31 -10.87 9.04 1.85
N GLU A 32 -12.15 9.31 1.66
CA GLU A 32 -13.23 8.74 2.49
C GLU A 32 -13.25 7.22 2.43
N GLY A 33 -13.14 6.65 1.22
CA GLY A 33 -13.05 5.20 1.03
C GLY A 33 -11.80 4.59 1.67
N ALA A 34 -10.66 5.30 1.62
CA ALA A 34 -9.46 4.87 2.32
C ALA A 34 -9.64 4.87 3.85
N ARG A 35 -10.23 5.93 4.42
CA ARG A 35 -10.52 6.03 5.85
C ARG A 35 -11.45 4.92 6.33
N ALA A 36 -12.48 4.60 5.56
CA ALA A 36 -13.40 3.51 5.87
C ALA A 36 -12.74 2.13 5.69
N GLY A 37 -11.96 1.92 4.62
CA GLY A 37 -11.44 0.61 4.26
C GLY A 37 -10.17 0.17 5.01
N LEU A 38 -9.27 1.11 5.37
CA LEU A 38 -8.00 0.77 6.04
C LEU A 38 -8.16 -0.01 7.35
N PRO A 39 -9.09 0.34 8.26
CA PRO A 39 -9.34 -0.43 9.49
C PRO A 39 -9.78 -1.87 9.28
N HIS A 40 -10.29 -2.22 8.09
CA HIS A 40 -10.75 -3.58 7.77
C HIS A 40 -9.64 -4.49 7.19
N SER A 41 -8.39 -4.01 7.16
CA SER A 41 -7.27 -4.83 6.72
C SER A 41 -6.97 -5.91 7.76
N CYS A 42 -6.76 -7.16 7.34
CA CYS A 42 -6.33 -8.23 8.24
C CYS A 42 -4.92 -7.97 8.79
N TYR A 43 -4.06 -7.40 7.93
CA TYR A 43 -2.72 -6.96 8.28
C TYR A 43 -2.29 -5.81 7.38
N GLY A 44 -1.39 -4.95 7.85
CA GLY A 44 -0.85 -3.86 7.05
C GLY A 44 0.55 -3.49 7.49
N VAL A 45 1.36 -3.04 6.54
CA VAL A 45 2.73 -2.59 6.80
C VAL A 45 3.04 -1.38 5.93
N HIS A 46 3.86 -0.47 6.44
CA HIS A 46 4.48 0.58 5.63
C HIS A 46 5.93 0.81 6.04
N ILE A 47 6.71 1.39 5.14
CA ILE A 47 8.12 1.72 5.34
C ILE A 47 8.27 3.23 5.38
N LEU A 48 8.95 3.72 6.40
CA LEU A 48 9.40 5.09 6.51
C LEU A 48 10.84 5.21 6.01
N TRP A 49 11.11 6.28 5.29
CA TRP A 49 12.44 6.78 4.99
C TRP A 49 12.52 8.21 5.51
N GLN A 50 13.37 8.46 6.51
CA GLN A 50 13.45 9.78 7.17
C GLN A 50 12.06 10.28 7.61
N GLU A 51 11.31 9.45 8.34
CA GLU A 51 9.92 9.72 8.79
C GLU A 51 8.86 9.86 7.68
N THR A 52 9.25 9.75 6.42
CA THR A 52 8.34 9.86 5.29
C THR A 52 7.90 8.46 4.81
N PRO A 53 6.59 8.16 4.74
CA PRO A 53 6.12 6.91 4.16
C PRO A 53 6.51 6.80 2.68
N ILE A 54 7.26 5.75 2.33
CA ILE A 54 7.76 5.52 0.95
C ILE A 54 7.33 4.17 0.36
N ALA A 55 6.74 3.29 1.16
CA ALA A 55 6.20 2.03 0.69
C ALA A 55 5.09 1.56 1.62
N MET A 56 4.17 0.77 1.08
CA MET A 56 3.10 0.13 1.84
C MET A 56 2.67 -1.19 1.22
N GLY A 57 1.98 -2.01 2.00
CA GLY A 57 1.23 -3.16 1.54
C GLY A 57 0.25 -3.61 2.62
N ARG A 58 -0.84 -4.26 2.23
CA ARG A 58 -1.77 -4.84 3.19
C ARG A 58 -2.32 -6.18 2.73
N ILE A 59 -2.95 -6.88 3.67
CA ILE A 59 -3.69 -8.11 3.44
C ILE A 59 -5.15 -7.85 3.78
N VAL A 60 -6.04 -8.29 2.90
CA VAL A 60 -7.49 -8.37 3.13
C VAL A 60 -7.94 -9.82 2.98
N GLY A 61 -9.07 -10.20 3.54
CA GLY A 61 -9.54 -11.58 3.47
C GLY A 61 -10.72 -11.86 4.39
N ASP A 62 -11.11 -13.13 4.45
CA ASP A 62 -12.20 -13.62 5.31
C ASP A 62 -11.76 -13.94 6.75
N GLY A 63 -10.46 -13.83 7.05
CA GLY A 63 -9.90 -14.16 8.35
C GLY A 63 -9.74 -15.67 8.58
N ALA A 64 -9.89 -16.51 7.55
CA ALA A 64 -9.79 -17.95 7.63
C ALA A 64 -8.99 -18.59 6.49
N ILE A 65 -9.56 -18.65 5.28
CA ILE A 65 -9.02 -19.48 4.19
C ILE A 65 -8.73 -18.69 2.91
N ASN A 66 -9.27 -17.48 2.76
CA ASN A 66 -9.02 -16.63 1.59
C ASN A 66 -8.41 -15.30 2.01
N PHE A 67 -7.22 -15.01 1.46
CA PHE A 67 -6.49 -13.76 1.69
C PHE A 67 -5.87 -13.25 0.40
N ASP A 68 -5.96 -11.94 0.19
CA ASP A 68 -5.32 -11.25 -0.91
C ASP A 68 -4.31 -10.23 -0.39
N ILE A 69 -3.11 -10.26 -0.98
CA ILE A 69 -2.13 -9.19 -0.81
C ILE A 69 -2.52 -8.06 -1.77
N VAL A 70 -2.88 -6.91 -1.21
CA VAL A 70 -3.38 -5.76 -1.98
C VAL A 70 -2.61 -4.49 -1.63
N ASP A 71 -2.74 -3.50 -2.52
CA ASP A 71 -2.19 -2.16 -2.34
C ASP A 71 -0.68 -2.11 -2.03
N VAL A 72 0.07 -3.04 -2.63
CA VAL A 72 1.53 -3.02 -2.62
C VAL A 72 2.00 -1.85 -3.47
N ALA A 73 2.56 -0.83 -2.81
CA ALA A 73 2.96 0.41 -3.44
C ALA A 73 4.32 0.86 -2.92
N VAL A 74 5.11 1.43 -3.81
CA VAL A 74 6.51 1.81 -3.61
C VAL A 74 6.65 3.14 -4.35
N ASP A 75 6.84 4.25 -3.62
CA ASP A 75 6.97 5.58 -4.22
C ASP A 75 8.13 5.57 -5.23
N SER A 76 7.83 5.90 -6.49
CA SER A 76 8.81 5.84 -7.59
C SER A 76 10.00 6.79 -7.42
N GLY A 77 9.86 7.85 -6.62
CA GLY A 77 10.92 8.81 -6.33
C GLY A 77 11.89 8.39 -5.22
N SER A 78 11.61 7.33 -4.46
CA SER A 78 12.45 7.03 -3.29
C SER A 78 13.75 6.27 -3.62
N PRO A 79 14.82 6.44 -2.82
CA PRO A 79 16.14 5.85 -3.12
C PRO A 79 16.12 4.32 -3.16
N GLY A 80 16.87 3.73 -4.09
CA GLY A 80 17.13 2.28 -4.15
C GLY A 80 16.03 1.42 -4.77
N LYS A 81 15.00 2.02 -5.39
CA LYS A 81 13.84 1.29 -5.92
C LYS A 81 14.02 0.87 -7.39
N ARG A 82 13.44 -0.31 -7.72
CA ARG A 82 12.95 -0.63 -9.07
C ARG A 82 11.46 -0.30 -9.12
N PRO A 83 10.92 0.16 -10.26
CA PRO A 83 9.49 0.30 -10.44
C PRO A 83 8.79 -1.02 -10.13
N TRP A 84 7.72 -0.98 -9.33
CA TRP A 84 6.79 -2.11 -9.31
C TRP A 84 6.25 -2.24 -10.74
N PRO A 85 6.26 -3.44 -11.37
CA PRO A 85 5.67 -3.58 -12.69
C PRO A 85 4.22 -3.13 -12.57
N ALA A 86 3.83 -2.15 -13.39
CA ALA A 86 2.46 -1.71 -13.46
C ALA A 86 1.62 -2.91 -13.91
N GLY A 87 1.07 -3.64 -12.94
CA GLY A 87 0.03 -4.61 -13.21
C GLY A 87 -1.10 -3.87 -13.89
N ASP A 88 -1.59 -4.42 -14.99
CA ASP A 88 -2.74 -4.03 -15.81
C ASP A 88 -4.08 -3.81 -15.07
N GLY A 89 -4.07 -3.74 -13.74
CA GLY A 89 -5.26 -3.59 -12.92
C GLY A 89 -6.15 -4.82 -12.91
N GLU A 90 -5.73 -5.93 -13.52
CA GLU A 90 -6.57 -7.12 -13.70
C GLU A 90 -6.68 -7.97 -12.43
N ALA A 91 -5.70 -7.90 -11.52
CA ALA A 91 -5.75 -8.58 -10.23
C ALA A 91 -6.97 -8.17 -9.38
N GLY A 92 -7.52 -6.96 -9.58
CA GLY A 92 -8.74 -6.50 -8.90
C GLY A 92 -10.05 -6.97 -9.53
N ARG A 93 -10.02 -7.65 -10.68
CA ARG A 93 -11.23 -8.09 -11.42
C ARG A 93 -11.65 -9.53 -11.12
N LEU A 94 -10.80 -10.33 -10.46
CA LEU A 94 -11.09 -11.74 -10.20
C LEU A 94 -11.82 -12.00 -8.89
N ALA A 95 -11.87 -11.03 -7.96
CA ALA A 95 -12.63 -11.13 -6.71
C ALA A 95 -14.12 -10.75 -6.83
N GLY A 96 -14.62 -10.54 -8.07
CA GLY A 96 -15.95 -10.02 -8.34
C GLY A 96 -16.85 -10.91 -9.20
N ARG A 97 -16.69 -12.24 -9.15
CA ARG A 97 -17.65 -13.19 -9.73
C ARG A 97 -18.12 -14.20 -8.70
#